data_AF-A0A533U9G1-F1
#
_entry.id   AF-A0A533U9G1-F1
#
_cell.length_a   1.000
_cell.length_b   1.000
_cell.length_c   1.000
_cell.angle_alpha   90.00
_cell.angle_beta   90.00
_cell.angle_gamma   90.00
#
_symmetry.space_group_name_H-M   'P 1'
#
loop_
_entity.id
_entity.type
_entity.pdbx_description
1 polymer ?
#
loop_
_entity_poly.entity_id
_entity_poly.type
_entity_poly.pdbx_seq_one_letter_code
_entity_poly.pdbx_strand_id
1 'polypeptide(L)'
;MPSQGYGTIGLKPAIISRLQKDTDEYYPGMFLPSALIIMMNEIKREHYTAGMYNIKIDFSGRYTSLTVRLDVKEWFEENYEVMKEKYEKKYRANNFTKFASIFMLNMFESKAASQNNIIKLKESDFTWLMSEYGKRKKEYEVKYGVKTFEHFADVFLKDLLERINSAKKILTL
;
A
#
# COMPACT_ATOMS: atom_id res chain seq x y z
N MET A 1 19.17 -18.39 -24.27
CA MET A 1 19.53 -18.15 -22.85
C MET A 1 18.32 -17.54 -22.16
N PRO A 2 17.90 -18.01 -20.97
CA PRO A 2 16.56 -17.75 -20.46
C PRO A 2 16.48 -16.35 -19.83
N SER A 3 16.26 -15.31 -20.62
CA SER A 3 16.12 -13.93 -20.15
C SER A 3 15.01 -13.13 -20.83
N GLN A 4 14.19 -13.74 -21.67
CA GLN A 4 13.15 -13.03 -22.44
C GLN A 4 11.95 -12.53 -21.60
N GLY A 5 11.99 -12.63 -20.26
CA GLY A 5 10.86 -12.26 -19.39
C GLY A 5 11.20 -11.47 -18.12
N TYR A 6 12.48 -11.18 -17.86
CA TYR A 6 12.90 -10.50 -16.63
C TYR A 6 13.96 -9.43 -16.92
N GLY A 7 13.94 -8.36 -16.13
CA GLY A 7 14.94 -7.29 -16.15
C GLY A 7 15.41 -6.94 -14.74
N THR A 8 16.48 -6.15 -14.64
CA THR A 8 17.06 -5.75 -13.36
C THR A 8 17.02 -4.25 -13.16
N ILE A 9 16.74 -3.82 -11.93
CA ILE A 9 16.78 -2.42 -11.49
C ILE A 9 17.79 -2.29 -10.36
N GLY A 10 18.70 -1.33 -10.47
CA GLY A 10 19.66 -1.05 -9.40
C GLY A 10 18.97 -0.38 -8.22
N LEU A 11 19.19 -0.86 -7.00
CA LEU A 11 18.65 -0.27 -5.77
C LEU A 11 19.71 -0.17 -4.68
N LYS A 12 19.57 0.86 -3.83
CA LYS A 12 20.41 1.02 -2.64
C LYS A 12 19.89 0.16 -1.49
N PRO A 13 20.76 -0.30 -0.57
CA PRO A 13 20.36 -1.24 0.47
C PRO A 13 19.22 -0.72 1.34
N ALA A 14 19.30 0.55 1.79
CA ALA A 14 18.25 1.17 2.60
C ALA A 14 16.88 1.21 1.89
N ILE A 15 16.90 1.34 0.56
CA ILE A 15 15.69 1.37 -0.27
C ILE A 15 15.10 -0.04 -0.38
N ILE A 16 15.95 -1.05 -0.62
CA ILE A 16 15.50 -2.45 -0.63
C ILE A 16 14.88 -2.83 0.71
N SER A 17 15.57 -2.57 1.83
CA SER A 17 15.05 -2.93 3.15
C SER A 17 13.71 -2.25 3.45
N ARG A 18 13.54 -0.99 3.03
CA ARG A 18 12.26 -0.30 3.16
C ARG A 18 11.18 -0.93 2.28
N LEU A 19 11.45 -1.17 1.00
CA LEU A 19 10.50 -1.78 0.08
C LEU A 19 10.10 -3.20 0.52
N GLN A 20 11.02 -3.97 1.10
CA GLN A 20 10.73 -5.28 1.68
C GLN A 20 9.79 -5.16 2.87
N LYS A 21 10.10 -4.24 3.82
CA LYS A 21 9.21 -3.97 4.96
C LYS A 21 7.81 -3.55 4.52
N ASP A 22 7.72 -2.64 3.56
CA ASP A 22 6.44 -2.17 3.03
C ASP A 22 5.71 -3.32 2.31
N THR A 23 6.43 -4.17 1.58
CA THR A 23 5.85 -5.39 0.99
C THR A 23 5.24 -6.29 2.05
N ASP A 24 5.97 -6.59 3.13
CA ASP A 24 5.48 -7.45 4.20
C ASP A 24 4.22 -6.87 4.89
N GLU A 25 4.11 -5.53 4.96
CA GLU A 25 2.99 -4.84 5.60
C GLU A 25 1.72 -4.77 4.71
N TYR A 26 1.89 -4.55 3.40
CA TYR A 26 0.78 -4.35 2.47
C TYR A 26 0.41 -5.61 1.69
N TYR A 27 1.34 -6.55 1.58
CA TYR A 27 1.22 -7.80 0.84
C TYR A 27 1.86 -8.96 1.62
N PRO A 28 1.30 -9.34 2.78
CA PRO A 28 1.91 -10.32 3.68
C PRO A 28 2.14 -11.67 2.96
N GLY A 29 3.34 -12.21 3.13
CA GLY A 29 3.75 -13.48 2.51
C GLY A 29 4.17 -13.38 1.04
N MET A 30 4.21 -12.18 0.46
CA MET A 30 4.67 -11.97 -0.91
C MET A 30 6.09 -11.41 -0.97
N PHE A 31 6.80 -11.77 -2.05
CA PHE A 31 8.07 -11.14 -2.40
C PHE A 31 7.86 -9.82 -3.12
N LEU A 32 8.78 -8.86 -2.93
CA LEU A 32 8.73 -7.53 -3.56
C LEU A 32 8.50 -7.58 -5.10
N PRO A 33 9.18 -8.42 -5.90
CA PRO A 33 8.91 -8.49 -7.34
C PRO A 33 7.44 -8.83 -7.67
N SER A 34 6.83 -9.72 -6.90
CA SER A 34 5.41 -10.08 -7.06
C SER A 34 4.49 -8.94 -6.65
N ALA A 35 4.82 -8.22 -5.56
CA ALA A 35 4.07 -7.06 -5.12
C ALA A 35 4.07 -5.94 -6.17
N LEU A 36 5.21 -5.69 -6.81
CA LEU A 36 5.31 -4.69 -7.88
C LEU A 36 4.41 -5.01 -9.09
N ILE A 37 4.24 -6.29 -9.44
CA ILE A 37 3.29 -6.70 -10.50
C ILE A 37 1.86 -6.33 -10.11
N ILE A 38 1.46 -6.61 -8.86
CA ILE A 38 0.11 -6.30 -8.38
C ILE A 38 -0.09 -4.79 -8.36
N MET A 39 0.85 -4.03 -7.79
CA MET A 39 0.75 -2.57 -7.69
C MET A 39 0.70 -1.91 -9.08
N MET A 40 1.51 -2.36 -10.04
CA MET A 40 1.43 -1.89 -11.43
C MET A 40 0.01 -2.07 -11.97
N ASN A 41 -0.58 -3.26 -11.79
CA ASN A 41 -1.94 -3.54 -12.29
C ASN A 41 -3.00 -2.70 -11.59
N GLU A 42 -2.88 -2.48 -10.28
CA GLU A 42 -3.81 -1.64 -9.52
C GLU A 42 -3.76 -0.18 -10.00
N ILE A 43 -2.57 0.35 -10.27
CA ILE A 43 -2.39 1.71 -10.79
C ILE A 43 -2.90 1.81 -12.23
N LYS A 44 -2.59 0.83 -13.09
CA LYS A 44 -3.09 0.78 -14.47
C LYS A 44 -4.63 0.67 -14.53
N ARG A 45 -5.26 0.09 -13.51
CA ARG A 45 -6.72 0.01 -13.35
C ARG A 45 -7.31 1.18 -12.58
N GLU A 46 -6.51 2.21 -12.31
CA GLU A 46 -6.93 3.45 -11.64
C GLU A 46 -7.52 3.24 -10.23
N HIS A 47 -7.19 2.13 -9.56
CA HIS A 47 -7.58 1.93 -8.16
C HIS A 47 -6.96 3.00 -7.24
N TYR A 48 -5.77 3.48 -7.61
CA TYR A 48 -5.10 4.66 -7.07
C TYR A 48 -4.05 5.17 -8.05
N THR A 49 -3.55 6.37 -7.80
CA THR A 49 -2.46 6.97 -8.57
C THR A 49 -1.17 7.05 -7.74
N ALA A 50 -0.01 6.89 -8.39
CA ALA A 50 1.28 7.08 -7.75
C ALA A 50 1.50 8.58 -7.50
N GLY A 51 1.30 8.99 -6.25
CA GLY A 51 1.48 10.37 -5.80
C GLY A 51 2.95 10.71 -5.63
N MET A 52 3.23 11.97 -5.32
CA MET A 52 4.58 12.42 -4.98
C MET A 52 4.62 12.82 -3.50
N TYR A 53 5.04 11.92 -2.62
CA TYR A 53 5.08 12.13 -1.18
C TYR A 53 6.42 12.74 -0.74
N ASN A 54 6.46 13.35 0.45
CA ASN A 54 7.72 13.84 1.01
C ASN A 54 8.47 12.69 1.66
N ILE A 55 9.24 11.97 0.85
CA ILE A 55 9.99 10.79 1.27
C ILE A 55 11.44 11.18 1.57
N LYS A 56 11.92 10.85 2.77
CA LYS A 56 13.34 10.94 3.12
C LYS A 56 14.03 9.67 2.64
N ILE A 57 15.05 9.81 1.79
CA ILE A 57 15.66 8.68 1.08
C ILE A 57 17.16 8.70 1.30
N ASP A 58 17.67 7.56 1.75
CA ASP A 58 19.10 7.32 1.87
C ASP A 58 19.60 6.56 0.63
N PHE A 59 20.44 7.22 -0.15
CA PHE A 59 21.12 6.63 -1.30
C PHE A 59 22.58 6.23 -0.99
N SER A 60 22.93 6.07 0.28
CA SER A 60 24.26 5.58 0.69
C SER A 60 24.47 4.11 0.34
N GLY A 61 25.73 3.66 0.41
CA GLY A 61 26.10 2.26 0.18
C GLY A 61 26.25 1.87 -1.30
N ARG A 62 26.54 0.59 -1.55
CA ARG A 62 26.74 0.03 -2.89
C ARG A 62 25.40 -0.41 -3.50
N TYR A 63 25.26 -0.22 -4.81
CA TYR A 63 24.07 -0.69 -5.51
C TYR A 63 24.00 -2.21 -5.49
N THR A 64 22.78 -2.69 -5.36
CA THR A 64 22.37 -4.09 -5.53
C THR A 64 21.33 -4.15 -6.65
N SER A 65 20.99 -5.32 -7.14
CA SER A 65 20.02 -5.49 -8.23
C SER A 65 18.73 -6.13 -7.72
N LEU A 66 17.59 -5.55 -8.05
CA LEU A 66 16.29 -6.19 -7.95
C LEU A 66 15.91 -6.76 -9.31
N THR A 67 15.68 -8.07 -9.37
CA THR A 67 15.15 -8.73 -10.58
C THR A 67 13.63 -8.63 -10.57
N VAL A 68 13.06 -8.09 -11.64
CA VAL A 68 11.62 -7.91 -11.85
C VAL A 68 11.20 -8.50 -13.19
N ARG A 69 9.90 -8.74 -13.36
CA ARG A 69 9.34 -9.13 -14.67
C ARG A 69 9.56 -7.99 -15.68
N LEU A 70 9.75 -8.35 -16.95
CA LEU A 70 10.15 -7.40 -17.99
C LEU A 70 9.12 -6.28 -18.20
N ASP A 71 7.83 -6.62 -18.23
CA ASP A 71 6.73 -5.65 -18.37
C ASP A 71 6.67 -4.62 -17.22
N VAL A 72 7.05 -5.03 -16.00
CA VAL A 72 7.18 -4.12 -14.86
C VAL A 72 8.36 -3.16 -15.07
N LYS A 73 9.48 -3.65 -15.59
CA LYS A 73 10.63 -2.80 -15.92
C LYS A 73 10.30 -1.79 -17.02
N GLU A 74 9.69 -2.26 -18.12
CA GLU A 74 9.24 -1.42 -19.22
C GLU A 74 8.27 -0.35 -18.72
N TRP A 75 7.31 -0.73 -17.87
CA TRP A 75 6.40 0.24 -17.27
C TRP A 75 7.11 1.30 -16.42
N PHE A 76 8.16 0.96 -15.67
CA PHE A 76 8.97 1.98 -14.98
C PHE A 76 9.72 2.89 -15.95
N GLU A 77 10.23 2.36 -17.07
CA GLU A 77 10.93 3.14 -18.11
C GLU A 77 9.97 4.13 -18.80
N GLU A 78 8.76 3.68 -19.13
CA GLU A 78 7.68 4.55 -19.66
C GLU A 78 7.35 5.69 -18.69
N ASN A 79 7.17 5.38 -17.40
CA ASN A 79 6.91 6.40 -16.39
C ASN A 79 8.09 7.35 -16.20
N TYR A 80 9.32 6.86 -16.33
CA TYR A 80 10.51 7.71 -16.26
C TYR A 80 10.50 8.75 -17.37
N GLU A 81 10.22 8.36 -18.62
CA GLU A 81 10.18 9.32 -19.73
C GLU A 81 9.15 10.44 -19.53
N VAL A 82 7.99 10.09 -18.94
CA VAL A 82 6.91 11.05 -18.69
C VAL A 82 7.17 11.92 -17.45
N MET A 83 7.78 11.37 -16.39
CA MET A 83 7.83 12.01 -15.08
C MET A 83 9.23 12.48 -14.64
N LYS A 84 10.29 12.20 -15.41
CA LYS A 84 11.69 12.50 -15.05
C LYS A 84 11.90 13.93 -14.57
N GLU A 85 11.37 14.93 -15.28
CA GLU A 85 11.57 16.34 -14.92
C GLU A 85 10.94 16.70 -13.56
N LYS A 86 9.73 16.20 -13.30
CA LYS A 86 9.03 16.43 -12.02
C LYS A 86 9.79 15.78 -10.87
N TYR A 87 10.26 14.55 -11.07
CA TYR A 87 11.01 13.80 -10.07
C TYR A 87 12.42 14.36 -9.84
N GLU A 88 13.07 14.87 -10.88
CA GLU A 88 14.34 15.58 -10.75
C GLU A 88 14.16 16.86 -9.94
N LYS A 89 13.15 17.67 -10.24
CA LYS A 89 12.87 18.91 -9.50
C LYS A 89 12.57 18.67 -8.02
N LYS A 90 11.74 17.66 -7.70
CA LYS A 90 11.32 17.39 -6.31
C LYS A 90 12.37 16.62 -5.50
N TYR A 91 12.98 15.60 -6.10
CA TYR A 91 13.80 14.63 -5.37
C TYR A 91 15.25 14.55 -5.82
N ARG A 92 15.66 15.34 -6.84
CA ARG A 92 16.98 15.25 -7.48
C ARG A 92 17.25 13.85 -8.05
N ALA A 93 16.20 13.20 -8.54
CA ALA A 93 16.26 11.90 -9.21
C ALA A 93 16.72 12.06 -10.66
N ASN A 94 18.01 12.34 -10.84
CA ASN A 94 18.65 12.65 -12.12
C ASN A 94 18.99 11.43 -13.00
N ASN A 95 18.49 10.24 -12.65
CA ASN A 95 18.68 9.03 -13.46
C ASN A 95 17.57 8.02 -13.18
N PHE A 96 17.41 7.05 -14.08
CA PHE A 96 16.40 6.01 -14.01
C PHE A 96 16.43 5.24 -12.68
N THR A 97 17.60 4.84 -12.21
CA THR A 97 17.75 4.07 -10.96
C THR A 97 17.22 4.82 -9.75
N LYS A 98 17.57 6.11 -9.61
CA LYS A 98 17.01 6.96 -8.56
C LYS A 98 15.52 7.11 -8.77
N PHE A 99 15.07 7.46 -9.96
CA PHE A 99 13.65 7.58 -10.27
C PHE A 99 12.86 6.34 -9.83
N ALA A 100 13.24 5.16 -10.32
CA ALA A 100 12.57 3.89 -10.01
C ALA A 100 12.55 3.63 -8.50
N SER A 101 13.66 3.90 -7.80
CA SER A 101 13.74 3.79 -6.34
C SER A 101 12.68 4.63 -5.63
N ILE A 102 12.56 5.91 -6.00
CA ILE A 102 11.62 6.84 -5.37
C ILE A 102 10.19 6.54 -5.80
N PHE A 103 10.00 6.22 -7.07
CA PHE A 103 8.70 5.91 -7.65
C PHE A 103 8.09 4.68 -6.97
N MET A 104 8.86 3.60 -6.75
CA MET A 104 8.41 2.45 -5.97
C MET A 104 7.98 2.83 -4.55
N LEU A 105 8.78 3.64 -3.85
CA LEU A 105 8.41 4.11 -2.51
C LEU A 105 7.12 4.94 -2.53
N ASN A 106 6.98 5.84 -3.51
CA ASN A 106 5.76 6.62 -3.70
C ASN A 106 4.54 5.73 -4.01
N MET A 107 4.69 4.63 -4.76
CA MET A 107 3.61 3.67 -4.98
C MET A 107 3.14 3.06 -3.66
N PHE A 108 4.06 2.71 -2.76
CA PHE A 108 3.72 2.16 -1.44
C PHE A 108 3.06 3.21 -0.53
N GLU A 109 3.55 4.45 -0.52
CA GLU A 109 2.91 5.56 0.20
C GLU A 109 1.50 5.85 -0.35
N SER A 110 1.32 5.80 -1.67
CA SER A 110 0.01 5.89 -2.31
C SER A 110 -0.92 4.77 -1.88
N LYS A 111 -0.41 3.53 -1.84
CA LYS A 111 -1.18 2.38 -1.35
C LYS A 111 -1.62 2.60 0.09
N ALA A 112 -0.70 2.99 0.96
CA ALA A 112 -1.00 3.32 2.36
C ALA A 112 -2.10 4.39 2.47
N ALA A 113 -1.96 5.50 1.73
CA ALA A 113 -2.93 6.57 1.71
C ALA A 113 -4.30 6.14 1.18
N SER A 114 -4.35 5.27 0.17
CA SER A 114 -5.60 4.71 -0.37
C SER A 114 -6.28 3.74 0.60
N GLN A 115 -5.50 3.05 1.44
CA GLN A 115 -5.99 2.09 2.43
C GLN A 115 -6.34 2.72 3.79
N ASN A 116 -6.20 4.03 3.98
CA ASN A 116 -6.57 4.71 5.24
C ASN A 116 -8.06 4.57 5.61
N ASN A 117 -8.90 4.04 4.71
CA ASN A 117 -10.31 3.74 4.95
C ASN A 117 -10.61 2.22 4.98
N ILE A 118 -9.61 1.34 4.81
CA ILE A 118 -9.78 -0.12 4.86
C ILE A 118 -9.34 -0.60 6.23
N ILE A 119 -10.28 -1.08 7.03
CA ILE A 119 -9.99 -1.75 8.30
C ILE A 119 -9.30 -3.06 7.96
N LYS A 120 -7.96 -3.10 8.09
CA LYS A 120 -7.18 -4.35 8.01
C LYS A 120 -7.51 -5.20 9.23
N LEU A 121 -8.55 -6.03 9.15
CA LEU A 121 -8.84 -7.01 10.19
C LEU A 121 -7.80 -8.14 10.10
N LYS A 122 -6.93 -8.25 11.10
CA LYS A 122 -6.16 -9.48 11.32
C LYS A 122 -7.11 -10.62 11.68
N GLU A 123 -6.64 -11.87 11.60
CA GLU A 123 -7.43 -13.03 12.04
C GLU A 123 -7.92 -12.90 13.50
N SER A 124 -7.10 -12.31 14.36
CA SER A 124 -7.47 -11.93 15.73
C SER A 124 -8.63 -10.94 15.77
N ASP A 125 -8.63 -9.97 14.85
CA ASP A 125 -9.63 -8.91 14.78
C ASP A 125 -10.95 -9.45 14.20
N PHE A 126 -10.86 -10.39 13.25
CA PHE A 126 -12.02 -11.14 12.75
C PHE A 126 -12.64 -12.01 13.84
N THR A 127 -11.82 -12.74 14.59
CA THR A 127 -12.28 -13.57 15.73
C THR A 127 -12.92 -12.72 16.80
N TRP A 128 -12.35 -11.54 17.08
CA TRP A 128 -12.94 -10.55 17.96
C TRP A 128 -14.28 -10.04 17.43
N LEU A 129 -14.39 -9.72 16.13
CA LEU A 129 -15.63 -9.27 15.50
C LEU A 129 -16.74 -10.33 15.58
N MET A 130 -16.38 -11.60 15.37
CA MET A 130 -17.28 -12.75 15.54
C MET A 130 -17.75 -12.91 17.00
N SER A 131 -16.85 -12.72 17.96
CA SER A 131 -17.19 -12.69 19.39
C SER A 131 -18.16 -11.55 19.72
N GLU A 132 -17.90 -10.33 19.21
CA GLU A 132 -18.81 -9.19 19.42
C GLU A 132 -20.16 -9.40 18.75
N TYR A 133 -20.21 -10.00 17.56
CA TYR A 133 -21.46 -10.43 16.94
C TYR A 133 -22.23 -11.39 17.86
N GLY A 134 -21.58 -12.43 18.38
CA GLY A 134 -22.20 -13.38 19.30
C GLY A 134 -22.81 -12.72 20.54
N LYS A 135 -22.14 -11.71 21.11
CA LYS A 135 -22.62 -10.97 22.29
C LYS A 135 -23.79 -10.03 21.97
N ARG A 136 -23.75 -9.37 20.81
CA ARG A 136 -24.62 -8.21 20.51
C ARG A 136 -25.69 -8.49 19.45
N LYS A 137 -25.71 -9.70 18.86
CA LYS A 137 -26.63 -10.08 17.78
C LYS A 137 -28.09 -9.74 18.09
N LYS A 138 -28.60 -10.10 19.27
CA LYS A 138 -30.00 -9.86 19.64
C LYS A 138 -30.32 -8.37 19.74
N GLU A 139 -29.42 -7.57 20.31
CA GLU A 139 -29.60 -6.12 20.41
C GLU A 139 -29.60 -5.47 19.03
N TYR A 140 -28.66 -5.85 18.16
CA TYR A 140 -28.53 -5.30 16.82
C TYR A 140 -29.64 -5.76 15.88
N GLU A 141 -30.16 -6.97 16.07
CA GLU A 141 -31.34 -7.47 15.36
C GLU A 141 -32.58 -6.60 15.67
N VAL A 142 -32.81 -6.31 16.96
CA VAL A 142 -33.94 -5.47 17.39
C VAL A 142 -33.78 -4.01 16.95
N LYS A 143 -32.57 -3.46 17.05
CA LYS A 143 -32.33 -2.02 16.84
C LYS A 143 -32.12 -1.64 15.37
N TYR A 144 -31.51 -2.54 14.58
CA TYR A 144 -31.06 -2.25 13.22
C TYR A 144 -31.55 -3.29 12.20
N GLY A 145 -32.34 -4.30 12.61
CA GLY A 145 -32.82 -5.34 11.69
C GLY A 145 -31.71 -6.28 11.20
N VAL A 146 -30.58 -6.33 11.91
CA VAL A 146 -29.38 -7.06 11.48
C VAL A 146 -29.57 -8.57 11.65
N LYS A 147 -29.52 -9.31 10.53
CA LYS A 147 -29.73 -10.77 10.50
C LYS A 147 -28.48 -11.60 10.23
N THR A 148 -27.48 -11.02 9.56
CA THR A 148 -26.24 -11.71 9.19
C THR A 148 -25.02 -11.08 9.85
N PHE A 149 -23.91 -11.81 9.86
CA PHE A 149 -22.64 -11.31 10.40
C PHE A 149 -22.08 -10.16 9.56
N GLU A 150 -22.18 -10.25 8.24
CA GLU A 150 -21.70 -9.23 7.31
C GLU A 150 -22.45 -7.91 7.54
N HIS A 151 -23.78 -7.98 7.66
CA HIS A 151 -24.59 -6.81 7.93
C HIS A 151 -24.33 -6.23 9.34
N PHE A 152 -24.02 -7.09 10.32
CA PHE A 152 -23.55 -6.64 11.63
C PHE A 152 -22.21 -5.92 11.52
N ALA A 153 -21.24 -6.50 10.82
CA ALA A 153 -19.91 -5.93 10.67
C ALA A 153 -19.98 -4.53 10.06
N ASP A 154 -20.76 -4.34 9.00
CA ASP A 154 -20.93 -3.03 8.35
C ASP A 154 -21.52 -1.98 9.30
N VAL A 155 -22.63 -2.31 9.98
CA VAL A 155 -23.30 -1.37 10.89
C VAL A 155 -22.43 -1.08 12.13
N PHE A 156 -21.81 -2.13 12.69
CA PHE A 156 -21.02 -2.04 13.90
C PHE A 156 -19.71 -1.28 13.71
N LEU A 157 -18.98 -1.55 12.63
CA LEU A 157 -17.73 -0.85 12.32
C LEU A 157 -17.99 0.63 11.99
N LYS A 158 -19.12 0.94 11.35
CA LYS A 158 -19.55 2.32 11.10
C LYS A 158 -19.82 3.08 12.41
N ASP A 159 -20.62 2.51 13.33
CA ASP A 159 -20.89 3.12 14.64
C ASP A 159 -19.61 3.32 15.45
N LEU A 160 -18.70 2.33 15.41
CA LEU A 160 -17.41 2.41 16.09
C LEU A 160 -16.53 3.53 15.53
N LEU A 161 -16.48 3.71 14.21
CA LEU A 161 -15.74 4.78 13.55
C LEU A 161 -16.33 6.16 13.89
N GLU A 162 -17.66 6.31 13.89
CA GLU A 162 -18.34 7.54 14.26
C GLU A 162 -18.05 7.94 15.72
N ARG A 163 -18.03 6.98 16.64
CA ARG A 163 -17.64 7.20 18.04
C ARG A 163 -16.18 7.63 18.17
N ILE A 164 -15.25 6.98 17.47
CA ILE A 164 -13.83 7.37 17.47
C ILE A 164 -13.67 8.79 16.94
N ASN A 165 -14.34 9.13 15.84
CA ASN A 165 -14.27 10.47 15.25
C ASN A 165 -14.84 11.53 16.20
N SER A 166 -15.93 11.21 16.90
CA SER A 166 -16.52 12.09 17.91
C SER A 166 -15.57 12.27 19.11
N ALA A 167 -14.97 11.19 19.61
CA ALA A 167 -14.00 11.23 20.69
C ALA A 167 -12.76 12.05 20.32
N LYS A 168 -12.22 11.87 19.10
CA LYS A 168 -11.11 12.69 18.59
C LYS A 168 -11.45 14.17 18.62
N LYS A 169 -12.63 14.57 18.13
CA LYS A 169 -13.08 15.98 18.13
C LYS A 169 -13.12 16.57 19.54
N ILE A 170 -13.59 15.81 20.53
CA ILE A 170 -13.66 16.23 21.93
C ILE A 170 -12.27 16.37 22.54
N LEU A 171 -11.34 15.47 22.23
CA LEU A 171 -9.98 15.46 22.78
C LEU A 171 -9.02 16.46 22.10
N THR A 172 -9.38 16.98 20.92
CA THR A 172 -8.66 18.06 20.23
C THR A 172 -9.20 19.46 20.53
N LEU A 173 -10.20 19.59 21.40
CA LEU A 173 -10.61 20.84 22.06
C LEU A 173 -9.80 21.05 23.34
#